data_AF-A0A3D8I6B3-F1
#
_entry.id   AF-A0A3D8I6B3-F1
#
_cell.length_a   1.000
_cell.length_b   1.000
_cell.length_c   1.000
_cell.angle_alpha   90.00
_cell.angle_beta   90.00
_cell.angle_gamma   90.00
#
_symmetry.space_group_name_H-M   'P 1'
#
loop_
_entity.id
_entity.type
_entity.pdbx_description
1 polymer ?
#
loop_
_entity_poly.entity_id
_entity_poly.type
_entity_poly.pdbx_seq_one_letter_code
_entity_poly.pdbx_strand_id
1 'polypeptide(L)'
;MKIFVVNLPRIKERKDSMLRQLARIKEEQGHYEIVFFNAIDASKGEHLSFKQYSPLKSLLFRGKPMSDGERACFGSHYRLWEKCIELNEPIVVLEDDVEIFKGFYKNLNHIAKSGYVYVRLMYTKINAKLYILPDDFYIGFAPLAGTQGYYLTPTAARAFINGASSWFCPVDDYMDMYYIHHIPNICIKPILAEKYMPTTIEGRWSKVAWYLKIPREFSRLYFQLRKMLYLSFFKKTLLMPKDALNSLGGGGYAMLDRKKPFHLIENFRDKDVILAYSKKIEKLSLSLPKPLYIMEVCGGHTHTLMRYGLLSLLPKNINFIHGPGCPVCIMPKNRINQAYEIAMQKDVILITLGDMIKIPGTHGSLADARAKGADVRFVYSPMQVLEIAKANRDKRVVFFAIGFETTTPMSAAIIEHVLQEGLTNVLFHINHVLVPPPLHVILSDKMCAINALIAPSHVSVISGAKIYKEIVERYALPVVVSGFEPVDMMESIYMIVSQALNAQNKLEIQYKRVVSMEGNLKAQALIGRYFEKRDSFEWRGLGEIRESALKLKPEYAHLDAELAFDGILSKAYIPDNKACRCGDILRGQAKPTDCKVFAKACTPSNPLGSCMVSSEGACAAYYKYGGILR
;
A
#
# COMPACT_ATOMS: atom_id res chain seq x y z
N MET A 1 31.87 -6.05 20.13
CA MET A 1 30.40 -5.96 20.25
C MET A 1 29.75 -7.15 19.58
N LYS A 2 28.91 -7.87 20.32
CA LYS A 2 28.18 -9.04 19.82
C LYS A 2 26.77 -8.68 19.36
N ILE A 3 26.33 -9.33 18.29
CA ILE A 3 24.96 -9.30 17.79
C ILE A 3 24.31 -10.65 18.11
N PHE A 4 23.36 -10.64 19.03
CA PHE A 4 22.57 -11.82 19.39
C PHE A 4 21.32 -11.92 18.53
N VAL A 5 21.18 -13.02 17.79
CA VAL A 5 19.96 -13.35 17.04
C VAL A 5 19.15 -14.34 17.86
N VAL A 6 17.96 -13.94 18.32
CA VAL A 6 17.04 -14.74 19.11
C VAL A 6 16.32 -15.71 18.18
N ASN A 7 16.60 -17.00 18.33
CA ASN A 7 16.00 -18.05 17.49
C ASN A 7 15.68 -19.29 18.33
N LEU A 8 14.53 -19.91 18.06
CA LEU A 8 14.20 -21.23 18.61
C LEU A 8 14.95 -22.30 17.79
N PRO A 9 15.75 -23.19 18.42
CA PRO A 9 16.57 -24.17 17.69
C PRO A 9 15.82 -25.08 16.70
N ARG A 10 14.53 -25.33 16.97
CA ARG A 10 13.65 -26.13 16.10
C ARG A 10 13.29 -25.42 14.79
N ILE A 11 13.41 -24.10 14.71
CA ILE A 11 13.01 -23.29 13.56
C ILE A 11 14.24 -22.99 12.69
N LYS A 12 14.67 -24.00 11.92
CA LYS A 12 15.86 -23.91 11.06
C LYS A 12 15.71 -22.90 9.92
N GLU A 13 14.52 -22.80 9.33
CA GLU A 13 14.27 -21.91 8.19
C GLU A 13 14.53 -20.42 8.49
N ARG A 14 14.12 -19.95 9.68
CA ARG A 14 14.34 -18.56 10.12
C ARG A 14 15.81 -18.29 10.36
N LYS A 15 16.51 -19.24 10.99
CA LYS A 15 17.97 -19.20 11.17
C LYS A 15 18.69 -19.08 9.83
N ASP A 16 18.34 -19.92 8.86
CA ASP A 16 18.94 -19.89 7.51
C ASP A 16 18.63 -18.58 6.77
N SER A 17 17.42 -18.04 6.95
CA SER A 17 17.05 -16.72 6.43
C SER A 17 17.94 -15.61 6.99
N MET A 18 18.17 -15.60 8.30
CA MET A 18 19.06 -14.62 8.95
C MET A 18 20.51 -14.78 8.49
N LEU A 19 21.03 -16.01 8.40
CA LEU A 19 22.38 -16.28 7.91
C LEU A 19 22.58 -15.76 6.47
N ARG A 20 21.61 -15.98 5.58
CA ARG A 20 21.66 -15.45 4.20
C ARG A 20 21.67 -13.93 4.16
N GLN A 21 20.89 -13.28 5.01
CA GLN A 21 20.86 -11.81 5.08
C GLN A 21 22.20 -11.24 5.57
N LEU A 22 22.75 -11.80 6.64
CA LEU A 22 24.02 -11.39 7.21
C LEU A 22 25.18 -11.65 6.24
N ALA A 23 25.12 -12.74 5.46
CA ALA A 23 26.11 -13.02 4.41
C ALA A 23 26.13 -11.94 3.31
N ARG A 24 24.98 -11.34 2.96
CA ARG A 24 24.88 -10.28 1.93
C ARG A 24 25.55 -8.98 2.34
N ILE A 25 25.68 -8.73 3.64
CA ILE A 25 26.29 -7.52 4.21
C ILE A 25 27.61 -7.82 4.92
N LYS A 26 28.20 -9.00 4.67
CA LYS A 26 29.40 -9.48 5.37
C LYS A 26 30.62 -8.58 5.18
N GLU A 27 30.75 -7.95 4.01
CA GLU A 27 31.85 -7.01 3.71
C GLU A 27 31.82 -5.78 4.63
N GLU A 28 30.63 -5.40 5.13
CA GLU A 28 30.44 -4.28 6.06
C GLU A 28 30.52 -4.71 7.54
N GLN A 29 30.67 -6.01 7.84
CA GLN A 29 30.54 -6.59 9.18
C GLN A 29 31.61 -6.10 10.17
N GLY A 30 32.81 -5.75 9.71
CA GLY A 30 33.88 -5.24 10.59
C GLY A 30 34.15 -6.13 11.81
N HIS A 31 34.02 -5.57 13.02
CA HIS A 31 34.37 -6.20 14.31
C HIS A 31 33.17 -6.85 15.04
N TYR A 32 32.03 -7.01 14.37
CA TYR A 32 30.81 -7.54 14.99
C TYR A 32 30.80 -9.07 14.96
N GLU A 33 30.67 -9.69 16.13
CA GLU A 33 30.51 -11.15 16.26
C GLU A 33 29.01 -11.50 16.31
N ILE A 34 28.57 -12.39 15.42
CA ILE A 34 27.16 -12.83 15.35
C ILE A 34 27.01 -14.11 16.18
N VAL A 35 26.10 -14.09 17.15
CA VAL A 35 25.82 -15.22 18.03
C VAL A 35 24.33 -15.56 17.96
N PHE A 36 24.00 -16.81 17.63
CA PHE A 36 22.62 -17.29 17.72
C PHE A 36 22.29 -17.66 19.16
N PHE A 37 21.38 -16.93 19.76
CA PHE A 37 20.91 -17.16 21.12
C PHE A 37 19.72 -18.13 21.07
N ASN A 38 19.81 -19.22 21.84
CA ASN A 38 18.71 -20.16 22.00
C ASN A 38 17.59 -19.49 22.79
N ALA A 39 16.51 -19.15 22.10
CA ALA A 39 15.33 -18.57 22.74
C ALA A 39 14.72 -19.55 23.75
N ILE A 40 14.16 -19.00 24.83
CA ILE A 40 13.42 -19.77 25.84
C ILE A 40 12.23 -20.44 25.16
N ASP A 41 12.08 -21.74 25.33
CA ASP A 41 11.04 -22.52 24.66
C ASP A 41 9.81 -22.68 25.56
N ALA A 42 8.72 -22.01 25.18
CA ALA A 42 7.44 -22.12 25.88
C ALA A 42 6.92 -23.57 25.92
N SER A 43 7.12 -24.33 24.84
CA SER A 43 6.61 -25.71 24.72
C SER A 43 7.33 -26.72 25.60
N LYS A 44 8.55 -26.40 26.04
CA LYS A 44 9.33 -27.19 27.01
C LYS A 44 9.12 -26.73 28.45
N GLY A 45 8.26 -25.74 28.68
CA GLY A 45 8.04 -25.18 30.00
C GLY A 45 9.22 -24.37 30.57
N GLU A 46 10.23 -24.01 29.76
CA GLU A 46 11.43 -23.31 30.25
C GLU A 46 11.10 -21.95 30.88
N HIS A 47 10.05 -21.30 30.37
CA HIS A 47 9.52 -20.04 30.89
C HIS A 47 9.00 -20.14 32.35
N LEU A 48 8.76 -21.35 32.88
CA LEU A 48 8.36 -21.58 34.27
C LEU A 48 9.52 -21.37 35.26
N SER A 49 10.77 -21.35 34.81
CA SER A 49 11.92 -21.09 35.70
C SER A 49 11.96 -19.65 36.24
N PHE A 50 11.24 -18.72 35.61
CA PHE A 50 11.22 -17.31 35.97
C PHE A 50 10.12 -17.03 37.02
N LYS A 51 10.53 -16.84 38.27
CA LYS A 51 9.64 -16.54 39.41
C LYS A 51 9.08 -15.11 39.40
N GLN A 52 9.60 -14.25 38.52
CA GLN A 52 9.21 -12.83 38.41
C GLN A 52 7.80 -12.65 37.86
N TYR A 53 7.24 -13.63 37.15
CA TYR A 53 5.89 -13.53 36.59
C TYR A 53 4.80 -13.45 37.67
N SER A 54 3.95 -12.43 37.58
CA SER A 54 2.81 -12.23 38.48
C SER A 54 1.48 -12.33 37.71
N PRO A 55 0.77 -13.47 37.82
CA PRO A 55 -0.54 -13.65 37.20
C PRO A 55 -1.55 -12.59 37.65
N LEU A 56 -1.58 -12.28 38.95
CA LEU A 56 -2.50 -11.30 39.54
C LEU A 56 -2.27 -9.91 38.96
N LYS A 57 -1.01 -9.44 38.89
CA LYS A 57 -0.72 -8.12 38.31
C LYS A 57 -1.01 -8.09 36.81
N SER A 58 -0.78 -9.19 36.08
CA SER A 58 -1.15 -9.28 34.67
C SER A 58 -2.67 -9.16 34.47
N LEU A 59 -3.45 -9.82 35.32
CA LEU A 59 -4.91 -9.72 35.33
C LEU A 59 -5.36 -8.28 35.62
N LEU A 60 -4.79 -7.63 36.63
CA LEU A 60 -5.11 -6.25 36.97
C LEU A 60 -4.71 -5.25 35.87
N PHE A 61 -3.58 -5.45 35.21
CA PHE A 61 -3.07 -4.52 34.20
C PHE A 61 -3.69 -4.72 32.80
N ARG A 62 -3.83 -5.97 32.36
CA ARG A 62 -4.27 -6.33 30.99
C ARG A 62 -5.69 -6.88 30.93
N GLY A 63 -6.25 -7.30 32.06
CA GLY A 63 -7.50 -8.08 32.10
C GLY A 63 -7.31 -9.55 31.68
N LYS A 64 -6.07 -10.02 31.54
CA LYS A 64 -5.71 -11.39 31.17
C LYS A 64 -4.30 -11.77 31.63
N PRO A 65 -4.01 -13.06 31.87
CA PRO A 65 -2.64 -13.52 32.10
C PRO A 65 -1.77 -13.33 30.85
N MET A 66 -0.46 -13.32 31.02
CA MET A 66 0.46 -13.44 29.89
C MET A 66 0.40 -14.87 29.35
N SER A 67 0.40 -15.01 28.03
CA SER A 67 0.57 -16.33 27.39
C SER A 67 1.96 -16.90 27.68
N ASP A 68 2.12 -18.22 27.58
CA ASP A 68 3.42 -18.85 27.78
C ASP A 68 4.45 -18.39 26.74
N GLY A 69 4.01 -18.09 25.51
CA GLY A 69 4.86 -17.47 24.49
C GLY A 69 5.29 -16.04 24.84
N GLU A 70 4.40 -15.20 25.40
CA GLU A 70 4.77 -13.88 25.90
C GLU A 70 5.77 -13.97 27.07
N ARG A 71 5.61 -14.96 27.96
CA ARG A 71 6.52 -15.22 29.08
C ARG A 71 7.88 -15.72 28.61
N ALA A 72 7.90 -16.61 27.62
CA ALA A 72 9.13 -17.14 27.01
C ALA A 72 9.90 -16.06 26.23
N CYS A 73 9.19 -15.21 25.48
CA CYS A 73 9.77 -14.04 24.83
C CYS A 73 10.42 -13.10 25.87
N PHE A 74 9.68 -12.75 26.94
CA PHE A 74 10.24 -11.96 28.04
C PHE A 74 11.48 -12.60 28.64
N GLY A 75 11.44 -13.91 28.94
CA GLY A 75 12.57 -14.66 29.47
C GLY A 75 13.80 -14.62 28.55
N SER A 76 13.60 -14.72 27.23
CA SER A 76 14.70 -14.66 26.25
C SER A 76 15.42 -13.32 26.28
N HIS A 77 14.67 -12.21 26.28
CA HIS A 77 15.25 -10.87 26.39
C HIS A 77 15.88 -10.63 27.76
N TYR A 78 15.26 -11.11 28.84
CA TYR A 78 15.81 -11.00 30.19
C TYR A 78 17.18 -11.69 30.31
N ARG A 79 17.33 -12.91 29.77
CA ARG A 79 18.62 -13.61 29.72
C ARG A 79 19.66 -12.86 28.90
N LEU A 80 19.27 -12.21 27.82
CA LEU A 80 20.18 -11.37 27.03
C LEU A 80 20.59 -10.10 27.78
N TRP A 81 19.72 -9.53 28.62
CA TRP A 81 20.10 -8.45 29.53
C TRP A 81 21.12 -8.94 30.57
N GLU A 82 20.92 -10.13 31.16
CA GLU A 82 21.91 -10.75 32.05
C GLU A 82 23.24 -10.94 31.32
N LYS A 83 23.20 -11.43 30.08
CA LYS A 83 24.39 -11.64 29.25
C LYS A 83 25.12 -10.33 28.93
N CYS A 84 24.40 -9.25 28.65
CA CYS A 84 24.99 -7.92 28.44
C CYS A 84 25.78 -7.46 29.67
N ILE A 85 25.24 -7.70 30.87
CA ILE A 85 25.92 -7.38 32.14
C ILE A 85 27.13 -8.30 32.35
N GLU A 86 26.98 -9.60 32.10
CA GLU A 86 28.05 -10.59 32.25
C GLU A 86 29.25 -10.29 31.34
N LEU A 87 28.98 -9.95 30.08
CA LEU A 87 30.02 -9.59 29.10
C LEU A 87 30.63 -8.21 29.38
N ASN A 88 29.94 -7.37 30.15
CA ASN A 88 30.32 -5.98 30.43
C ASN A 88 30.64 -5.16 29.17
N GLU A 89 29.96 -5.45 28.06
CA GLU A 89 30.04 -4.69 26.81
C GLU A 89 28.64 -4.46 26.24
N PRO A 90 28.45 -3.44 25.38
CA PRO A 90 27.20 -3.27 24.65
C PRO A 90 26.93 -4.45 23.71
N ILE A 91 25.65 -4.78 23.55
CA ILE A 91 25.17 -5.83 22.67
C ILE A 91 24.08 -5.30 21.73
N VAL A 92 23.90 -5.97 20.61
CA VAL A 92 22.73 -5.79 19.73
C VAL A 92 21.89 -7.05 19.83
N VAL A 93 20.58 -6.91 19.98
CA VAL A 93 19.63 -8.03 19.97
C VAL A 93 18.77 -7.90 18.72
N LEU A 94 18.57 -9.00 18.01
CA LEU A 94 17.72 -9.12 16.82
C LEU A 94 16.80 -10.34 16.97
N GLU A 95 15.55 -10.23 16.56
CA GLU A 95 14.67 -11.39 16.38
C GLU A 95 14.97 -12.10 15.03
N ASP A 96 14.48 -13.32 14.87
CA ASP A 96 14.75 -14.15 13.69
C ASP A 96 13.83 -13.89 12.48
N ASP A 97 12.86 -13.00 12.62
CA ASP A 97 11.90 -12.58 11.60
C ASP A 97 12.08 -11.13 11.14
N VAL A 98 13.29 -10.59 11.27
CA VAL A 98 13.64 -9.26 10.74
C VAL A 98 14.26 -9.32 9.34
N GLU A 99 14.02 -8.26 8.58
CA GLU A 99 14.72 -7.93 7.35
C GLU A 99 15.76 -6.85 7.61
N ILE A 100 17.02 -7.10 7.26
CA ILE A 100 18.15 -6.18 7.49
C ILE A 100 18.39 -5.31 6.25
N PHE A 101 18.41 -3.98 6.43
CA PHE A 101 18.64 -3.03 5.34
C PHE A 101 20.14 -2.78 5.06
N LYS A 102 20.44 -2.22 3.87
CA LYS A 102 21.80 -1.79 3.52
C LYS A 102 22.31 -0.70 4.46
N GLY A 103 23.60 -0.73 4.81
CA GLY A 103 24.21 0.21 5.76
C GLY A 103 23.90 -0.11 7.22
N PHE A 104 23.43 -1.32 7.53
CA PHE A 104 23.13 -1.77 8.90
C PHE A 104 24.31 -1.56 9.86
N TYR A 105 25.49 -2.08 9.52
CA TYR A 105 26.69 -1.95 10.38
C TYR A 105 27.18 -0.51 10.50
N LYS A 106 27.05 0.30 9.45
CA LYS A 106 27.35 1.73 9.51
C LYS A 106 26.48 2.43 10.56
N ASN A 107 25.18 2.14 10.58
CA ASN A 107 24.27 2.68 11.58
C ASN A 107 24.53 2.13 12.98
N LEU A 108 24.91 0.85 13.14
CA LEU A 108 25.32 0.31 14.44
C LEU A 108 26.56 1.01 14.99
N ASN A 109 27.55 1.31 14.14
CA ASN A 109 28.74 2.07 14.53
C ASN A 109 28.39 3.50 14.95
N HIS A 110 27.41 4.11 14.27
CA HIS A 110 26.87 5.42 14.65
C HIS A 110 26.22 5.38 16.04
N ILE A 111 25.37 4.37 16.29
CA ILE A 111 24.72 4.13 17.59
C ILE A 111 25.75 3.91 18.70
N ALA A 112 26.78 3.09 18.46
CA ALA A 112 27.81 2.82 19.46
C ALA A 112 28.58 4.08 19.89
N LYS A 113 28.69 5.08 19.00
CA LYS A 113 29.39 6.35 19.25
C LYS A 113 28.51 7.44 19.85
N SER A 114 27.18 7.28 19.85
CA SER A 114 26.24 8.34 20.23
C SER A 114 26.11 8.56 21.74
N GLY A 115 26.61 7.63 22.57
CA GLY A 115 26.46 7.67 24.02
C GLY A 115 25.06 7.33 24.54
N TYR A 116 24.11 6.96 23.67
CA TYR A 116 22.81 6.44 24.11
C TYR A 116 22.97 5.02 24.68
N VAL A 117 22.36 4.76 25.83
CA VAL A 117 22.47 3.46 26.53
C VAL A 117 21.55 2.38 25.96
N TYR A 118 20.53 2.80 25.21
CA TYR A 118 19.53 1.93 24.58
C TYR A 118 19.00 2.63 23.33
N VAL A 119 18.92 1.90 22.21
CA VAL A 119 18.37 2.43 20.95
C VAL A 119 17.59 1.33 20.23
N ARG A 120 16.34 1.59 19.89
CA ARG A 120 15.52 0.72 19.03
C ARG A 120 15.94 0.87 17.57
N LEU A 121 16.13 -0.27 16.89
CA LEU A 121 16.52 -0.33 15.48
C LEU A 121 15.30 -0.34 14.54
N MET A 122 14.12 -0.57 15.12
CA MET A 122 12.79 -0.53 14.49
C MET A 122 11.75 -0.13 15.54
N TYR A 123 10.61 0.40 15.09
CA TYR A 123 9.41 0.60 15.90
C TYR A 123 8.17 0.26 15.08
N THR A 124 7.16 -0.32 15.71
CA THR A 124 5.95 -0.83 15.02
C THR A 124 4.81 0.19 14.99
N LYS A 125 4.77 1.13 15.95
CA LYS A 125 3.75 2.19 15.98
C LYS A 125 4.15 3.41 15.17
N ILE A 126 3.80 3.39 13.89
CA ILE A 126 4.09 4.46 12.91
C ILE A 126 3.49 5.83 13.32
N ASN A 127 2.42 5.84 14.13
CA ASN A 127 1.74 7.07 14.57
C ASN A 127 2.24 7.64 15.92
N ALA A 128 3.31 7.09 16.50
CA ALA A 128 3.83 7.58 17.77
C ALA A 128 4.47 8.97 17.62
N LYS A 129 4.22 9.87 18.56
CA LYS A 129 4.86 11.20 18.57
C LYS A 129 6.33 11.08 18.98
N LEU A 130 7.23 11.42 18.06
CA LEU A 130 8.68 11.43 18.24
C LEU A 130 9.21 12.87 18.31
N TYR A 131 10.28 13.07 19.07
CA TYR A 131 11.02 14.33 19.18
C TYR A 131 12.46 14.11 18.70
N ILE A 132 13.00 15.07 17.95
CA ILE A 132 14.36 15.01 17.40
C ILE A 132 15.37 15.19 18.54
N LEU A 133 16.40 14.36 18.53
CA LEU A 133 17.60 14.48 19.33
C LEU A 133 18.81 14.74 18.41
N PRO A 134 19.96 15.16 18.96
CA PRO A 134 21.20 15.27 18.17
C PRO A 134 21.53 13.97 17.42
N ASP A 135 22.32 14.10 16.34
CA ASP A 135 22.88 12.97 15.58
C ASP A 135 21.84 12.02 14.94
N ASP A 136 20.72 12.55 14.46
CA ASP A 136 19.64 11.80 13.78
C ASP A 136 18.96 10.73 14.66
N PHE A 137 18.95 10.94 15.97
CA PHE A 137 18.19 10.13 16.91
C PHE A 137 16.83 10.75 17.23
N TYR A 138 15.92 9.93 17.73
CA TYR A 138 14.58 10.34 18.10
C TYR A 138 14.18 9.75 19.44
N ILE A 139 13.40 10.49 20.22
CA ILE A 139 12.79 10.02 21.46
C ILE A 139 11.26 9.99 21.37
N GLY A 140 10.67 8.87 21.79
CA GLY A 140 9.23 8.71 21.95
C GLY A 140 8.83 8.71 23.42
N PHE A 141 7.75 9.41 23.76
CA PHE A 141 7.08 9.25 25.06
C PHE A 141 5.78 8.44 24.95
N ALA A 142 5.33 8.10 23.74
CA ALA A 142 4.29 7.11 23.51
C ALA A 142 4.90 5.70 23.42
N PRO A 143 4.12 4.62 23.62
CA PRO A 143 4.60 3.28 23.33
C PRO A 143 5.03 3.19 21.85
N LEU A 144 6.24 2.69 21.60
CA LEU A 144 6.77 2.44 20.27
C LEU A 144 6.54 0.99 19.84
N ALA A 145 6.50 0.07 20.82
CA ALA A 145 6.26 -1.37 20.71
C ALA A 145 7.22 -2.14 19.75
N GLY A 146 7.38 -3.43 20.03
CA GLY A 146 8.24 -4.35 19.28
C GLY A 146 9.57 -4.66 19.96
N THR A 147 10.07 -5.88 19.81
CA THR A 147 11.38 -6.36 20.31
C THR A 147 12.29 -6.86 19.19
N GLN A 148 11.88 -6.63 17.93
CA GLN A 148 12.51 -7.11 16.70
C GLN A 148 13.99 -6.74 16.59
N GLY A 149 14.40 -5.58 17.10
CA GLY A 149 15.82 -5.25 17.18
C GLY A 149 16.15 -4.01 18.00
N TYR A 150 17.17 -4.11 18.85
CA TYR A 150 17.66 -2.99 19.67
C TYR A 150 19.14 -3.13 20.05
N TYR A 151 19.79 -1.99 20.26
CA TYR A 151 21.10 -1.85 20.89
C TYR A 151 20.94 -1.60 22.39
N LEU A 152 21.80 -2.20 23.22
CA LEU A 152 21.73 -2.14 24.67
C LEU A 152 23.12 -2.13 25.32
N THR A 153 23.35 -1.23 26.27
CA THR A 153 24.57 -1.22 27.11
C THR A 153 24.34 -1.91 28.46
N PRO A 154 25.41 -2.31 29.19
CA PRO A 154 25.29 -2.91 30.52
C PRO A 154 24.52 -2.02 31.52
N THR A 155 24.63 -0.70 31.39
CA THR A 155 23.87 0.26 32.20
C THR A 155 22.37 0.14 31.97
N ALA A 156 21.93 0.09 30.71
CA ALA A 156 20.53 -0.06 30.38
C ALA A 156 20.00 -1.45 30.73
N ALA A 157 20.80 -2.50 30.50
CA ALA A 157 20.46 -3.87 30.89
C ALA A 157 20.19 -3.98 32.39
N ARG A 158 21.04 -3.38 33.24
CA ARG A 158 20.86 -3.35 34.69
C ARG A 158 19.60 -2.59 35.09
N ALA A 159 19.31 -1.48 34.42
CA ALA A 159 18.09 -0.71 34.67
C ALA A 159 16.81 -1.49 34.31
N PHE A 160 16.81 -2.21 33.18
CA PHE A 160 15.72 -3.12 32.82
C PHE A 160 15.57 -4.27 33.82
N ILE A 161 16.65 -4.94 34.22
CA ILE A 161 16.56 -6.03 35.21
C ILE A 161 16.01 -5.53 36.55
N ASN A 162 16.54 -4.41 37.06
CA ASN A 162 16.10 -3.83 38.33
C ASN A 162 14.62 -3.43 38.30
N GLY A 163 14.15 -2.89 37.17
CA GLY A 163 12.75 -2.53 36.98
C GLY A 163 11.84 -3.73 36.73
N ALA A 164 12.38 -4.88 36.32
CA ALA A 164 11.65 -6.09 35.97
C ALA A 164 11.50 -7.06 37.16
N SER A 165 11.39 -6.53 38.38
CA SER A 165 11.14 -7.32 39.60
C SER A 165 9.81 -8.09 39.58
N SER A 166 8.88 -7.68 38.72
CA SER A 166 7.60 -8.36 38.52
C SER A 166 7.14 -8.24 37.06
N TRP A 167 6.92 -9.36 36.38
CA TRP A 167 6.47 -9.41 34.99
C TRP A 167 4.94 -9.51 34.96
N PHE A 168 4.29 -8.51 34.40
CA PHE A 168 2.83 -8.40 34.32
C PHE A 168 2.33 -7.94 32.94
N CYS A 169 3.25 -7.71 32.00
CA CYS A 169 2.96 -7.38 30.63
C CYS A 169 4.06 -7.94 29.70
N PRO A 170 3.77 -8.05 28.39
CA PRO A 170 4.77 -8.40 27.39
C PRO A 170 6.03 -7.52 27.47
N VAL A 171 7.16 -8.07 27.03
CA VAL A 171 8.45 -7.40 27.17
C VAL A 171 8.55 -6.10 26.38
N ASP A 172 7.92 -6.01 25.22
CA ASP A 172 7.85 -4.80 24.41
C ASP A 172 7.09 -3.66 25.12
N ASP A 173 5.95 -3.99 25.73
CA ASP A 173 5.19 -3.05 26.57
C ASP A 173 6.01 -2.61 27.79
N TYR A 174 6.71 -3.55 28.44
CA TYR A 174 7.57 -3.29 29.60
C TYR A 174 8.72 -2.33 29.26
N MET A 175 9.43 -2.57 28.15
CA MET A 175 10.56 -1.74 27.70
C MET A 175 10.16 -0.30 27.38
N ASP A 176 8.88 -0.06 27.06
CA ASP A 176 8.35 1.28 26.84
C ASP A 176 8.03 2.03 28.15
N MET A 177 8.09 1.36 29.31
CA MET A 177 7.75 1.92 30.62
C MET A 177 8.93 2.64 31.28
N TYR A 178 9.48 3.65 30.60
CA TYR A 178 10.60 4.48 31.10
C TYR A 178 10.39 5.06 32.51
N TYR A 179 9.14 5.19 32.98
CA TYR A 179 8.78 5.63 34.34
C TYR A 179 8.93 4.53 35.42
N ILE A 180 9.37 3.32 35.04
CA ILE A 180 9.74 2.22 35.94
C ILE A 180 11.26 2.08 35.99
N HIS A 181 11.92 2.04 34.82
CA HIS A 181 13.34 1.68 34.70
C HIS A 181 14.24 2.84 34.26
N HIS A 182 13.71 4.06 34.05
CA HIS A 182 14.48 5.27 33.67
C HIS A 182 15.21 5.22 32.32
N ILE A 183 14.92 4.22 31.48
CA ILE A 183 15.49 4.11 30.12
C ILE A 183 14.52 4.74 29.12
N PRO A 184 14.90 5.82 28.41
CA PRO A 184 14.05 6.47 27.42
C PRO A 184 13.88 5.63 26.15
N ASN A 185 12.73 5.80 25.47
CA ASN A 185 12.47 5.14 24.19
C ASN A 185 13.19 5.89 23.06
N ILE A 186 14.50 5.68 22.96
CA ILE A 186 15.31 6.20 21.85
C ILE A 186 15.19 5.28 20.65
N CYS A 187 15.08 5.86 19.46
CA CYS A 187 15.10 5.14 18.20
C CYS A 187 15.91 5.92 17.17
N ILE A 188 16.37 5.20 16.15
CA ILE A 188 16.93 5.77 14.93
C ILE A 188 15.94 5.55 13.78
N LYS A 189 16.16 6.20 12.64
CA LYS A 189 15.47 5.84 11.40
C LYS A 189 15.57 4.32 11.18
N PRO A 190 14.45 3.59 10.96
CA PRO A 190 14.47 2.13 10.95
C PRO A 190 15.53 1.56 10.00
N ILE A 191 16.40 0.72 10.55
CA ILE A 191 17.44 -0.01 9.80
C ILE A 191 17.09 -1.50 9.63
N LEU A 192 15.92 -1.88 10.15
CA LEU A 192 15.29 -3.19 10.06
C LEU A 192 13.81 -3.02 9.66
N ALA A 193 13.23 -4.07 9.10
CA ALA A 193 11.78 -4.22 8.98
C ALA A 193 11.30 -5.59 9.49
N GLU A 194 10.05 -5.66 9.92
CA GLU A 194 9.41 -6.93 10.27
C GLU A 194 9.01 -7.66 9.00
N LYS A 195 9.42 -8.92 8.87
CA LYS A 195 9.01 -9.78 7.77
C LYS A 195 7.64 -10.35 8.09
N TYR A 196 6.69 -10.26 7.15
CA TYR A 196 5.36 -10.86 7.35
C TYR A 196 5.47 -12.39 7.40
N MET A 197 5.53 -12.94 8.61
CA MET A 197 5.55 -14.37 8.89
C MET A 197 4.52 -14.68 10.01
N PRO A 198 3.90 -15.88 10.02
CA PRO A 198 2.98 -16.26 11.08
C PRO A 198 3.65 -16.18 12.45
N THR A 199 2.97 -15.55 13.42
CA THR A 199 3.48 -15.43 14.79
C THR A 199 3.58 -16.81 15.44
N THR A 200 4.70 -17.11 16.08
CA THR A 200 4.90 -18.37 16.84
C THR A 200 4.33 -18.33 18.26
N ILE A 201 3.77 -17.19 18.67
CA ILE A 201 3.15 -16.98 19.98
C ILE A 201 1.65 -17.22 19.88
N GLU A 202 1.18 -18.37 20.38
CA GLU A 202 -0.24 -18.69 20.48
C GLU A 202 -0.93 -17.95 21.65
N GLY A 203 -2.23 -17.63 21.51
CA GLY A 203 -3.04 -17.10 22.61
C GLY A 203 -3.05 -15.56 22.81
N ARG A 204 -2.42 -14.79 21.92
CA ARG A 204 -2.34 -13.30 22.04
C ARG A 204 -3.71 -12.58 22.00
N TRP A 205 -4.79 -13.24 21.54
CA TRP A 205 -6.11 -12.64 21.28
C TRP A 205 -7.29 -13.21 22.10
N SER A 206 -7.07 -13.64 23.34
CA SER A 206 -8.16 -14.06 24.23
C SER A 206 -9.05 -12.88 24.69
N LYS A 207 -10.37 -13.10 24.76
CA LYS A 207 -11.36 -12.11 25.24
C LYS A 207 -11.18 -11.86 26.74
N VAL A 208 -11.20 -10.59 27.14
CA VAL A 208 -11.13 -10.17 28.55
C VAL A 208 -12.47 -10.46 29.25
N ALA A 209 -12.42 -11.13 30.40
CA ALA A 209 -13.60 -11.39 31.21
C ALA A 209 -14.26 -10.07 31.68
N TRP A 210 -15.58 -10.01 31.67
CA TRP A 210 -16.31 -8.76 31.88
C TRP A 210 -16.04 -8.13 33.27
N TYR A 211 -15.89 -8.94 34.32
CA TYR A 211 -15.62 -8.49 35.68
C TYR A 211 -14.20 -7.92 35.87
N LEU A 212 -13.27 -8.19 34.95
CA LEU A 212 -11.91 -7.64 34.97
C LEU A 212 -11.79 -6.30 34.23
N LYS A 213 -12.85 -5.82 33.57
CA LYS A 213 -12.81 -4.56 32.82
C LYS A 213 -12.59 -3.34 33.72
N ILE A 214 -13.30 -3.28 34.86
CA ILE A 214 -13.23 -2.13 35.77
C ILE A 214 -11.86 -2.04 36.46
N PRO A 215 -11.34 -3.10 37.12
CA PRO A 215 -9.99 -3.07 37.71
C PRO A 215 -8.90 -2.73 36.69
N ARG A 216 -9.06 -3.19 35.45
CA ARG A 216 -8.15 -2.88 34.35
C ARG A 216 -8.10 -1.40 34.02
N GLU A 217 -9.23 -0.72 33.90
CA GLU A 217 -9.21 0.73 33.60
C GLU A 217 -8.63 1.55 34.75
N PHE A 218 -8.88 1.16 36.02
CA PHE A 218 -8.20 1.76 37.17
C PHE A 218 -6.68 1.56 37.12
N SER A 219 -6.21 0.35 36.80
CA SER A 219 -4.78 0.08 36.62
C SER A 219 -4.18 0.93 35.49
N ARG A 220 -4.86 1.02 34.34
CA ARG A 220 -4.41 1.86 33.21
C ARG A 220 -4.32 3.33 33.58
N LEU A 221 -5.32 3.86 34.31
CA LEU A 221 -5.29 5.22 34.81
C LEU A 221 -4.11 5.44 35.77
N TYR A 222 -3.87 4.51 36.70
CA TYR A 222 -2.71 4.57 37.60
C TYR A 222 -1.38 4.67 36.84
N PHE A 223 -1.18 3.82 35.83
CA PHE A 223 0.05 3.85 35.02
C PHE A 223 0.17 5.11 34.16
N GLN A 224 -0.95 5.65 33.66
CA GLN A 224 -0.96 6.94 32.95
C GLN A 224 -0.59 8.11 33.88
N LEU A 225 -1.14 8.14 35.09
CA LEU A 225 -0.81 9.15 36.10
C LEU A 225 0.65 9.06 36.52
N ARG A 226 1.16 7.84 36.79
CA ARG A 226 2.57 7.61 37.12
C ARG A 226 3.49 8.11 36.00
N LYS A 227 3.16 7.82 34.76
CA LYS A 227 3.90 8.31 33.58
C LYS A 227 3.89 9.84 33.49
N MET A 228 2.72 10.46 33.71
CA MET A 228 2.57 11.92 33.67
C MET A 228 3.41 12.58 34.77
N LEU A 229 3.29 12.11 36.02
CA LEU A 229 4.10 12.58 37.16
C LEU A 229 5.59 12.41 36.90
N TYR A 230 5.99 11.28 36.33
CA TYR A 230 7.39 11.03 35.98
C TYR A 230 7.91 12.07 34.98
N LEU A 231 7.17 12.37 33.92
CA LEU A 231 7.58 13.37 32.94
C LEU A 231 7.62 14.80 33.51
N SER A 232 6.74 15.11 34.46
CA SER A 232 6.71 16.44 35.09
C SER A 232 7.87 16.65 36.06
N PHE A 233 8.23 15.64 36.86
CA PHE A 233 9.16 15.82 37.99
C PHE A 233 10.49 15.08 37.85
N PHE A 234 10.51 13.97 37.12
CA PHE A 234 11.65 13.03 37.07
C PHE A 234 12.27 12.89 35.67
N LYS A 235 11.86 13.71 34.69
CA LYS A 235 12.41 13.69 33.32
C LYS A 235 13.94 13.82 33.28
N LYS A 236 14.53 14.59 34.20
CA LYS A 236 15.99 14.76 34.31
C LYS A 236 16.74 13.49 34.75
N THR A 237 16.02 12.46 35.21
CA THR A 237 16.60 11.17 35.64
C THR A 237 16.70 10.14 34.50
N LEU A 238 16.27 10.49 33.29
CA LEU A 238 16.40 9.63 32.13
C LEU A 238 17.87 9.38 31.80
N LEU A 239 18.23 8.11 31.61
CA LEU A 239 19.59 7.71 31.28
C LEU A 239 19.87 7.98 29.79
N MET A 240 20.40 9.16 29.48
CA MET A 240 20.83 9.60 28.14
C MET A 240 21.94 10.67 28.23
N PRO A 241 22.66 10.98 27.14
CA PRO A 241 23.62 12.07 27.11
C PRO A 241 23.03 13.41 27.57
N LYS A 242 23.83 14.19 28.32
CA LYS A 242 23.39 15.49 28.90
C LYS A 242 22.94 16.47 27.82
N ASP A 243 23.62 16.51 26.68
CA ASP A 243 23.28 17.44 25.59
C ASP A 243 21.91 17.09 24.97
N ALA A 244 21.62 15.80 24.82
CA ALA A 244 20.31 15.31 24.39
C ALA A 244 19.21 15.56 25.46
N LEU A 245 19.56 15.52 26.74
CA LEU A 245 18.63 15.86 27.81
C LEU A 245 18.34 17.37 27.87
N ASN A 246 19.36 18.19 27.62
CA ASN A 246 19.26 19.66 27.61
C ASN A 246 18.49 20.18 26.39
N SER A 247 18.62 19.52 25.23
CA SER A 247 17.81 19.81 24.05
C SER A 247 16.31 19.60 24.30
N LEU A 248 15.94 18.82 25.33
CA LEU A 248 14.55 18.62 25.76
C LEU A 248 14.06 19.67 26.77
N GLY A 249 14.93 20.57 27.27
CA GLY A 249 14.67 21.53 28.35
C GLY A 249 14.71 23.02 27.95
N GLY A 250 15.28 23.38 26.80
CA GLY A 250 15.18 24.72 26.24
C GLY A 250 13.81 24.96 25.62
N GLY A 251 13.13 26.07 25.95
CA GLY A 251 11.78 26.43 25.51
C GLY A 251 11.56 26.61 23.99
N GLY A 252 12.46 26.10 23.16
CA GLY A 252 12.23 25.87 21.74
C GLY A 252 12.25 24.37 21.49
N TYR A 253 11.11 23.71 21.66
CA TYR A 253 10.91 22.45 20.94
C TYR A 253 11.00 22.83 19.47
N ALA A 254 12.09 22.46 18.79
CA ALA A 254 11.95 22.03 17.41
C ALA A 254 11.05 20.79 17.49
N MET A 255 9.74 21.02 17.59
CA MET A 255 8.81 20.03 17.10
C MET A 255 9.31 19.75 15.68
N LEU A 256 9.40 18.47 15.32
CA LEU A 256 9.09 18.13 13.94
C LEU A 256 7.88 18.98 13.59
N ASP A 257 8.08 19.96 12.70
CA ASP A 257 7.00 20.80 12.24
C ASP A 257 5.89 19.83 11.88
N ARG A 258 4.79 19.92 12.62
CA ARG A 258 3.69 18.95 12.59
C ARG A 258 2.96 18.97 11.24
N LYS A 259 3.55 19.59 10.22
CA LYS A 259 3.13 19.54 8.83
C LYS A 259 3.74 18.41 8.02
N LYS A 260 4.68 17.62 8.55
CA LYS A 260 5.09 16.39 7.85
C LYS A 260 5.38 15.23 8.81
N PRO A 261 4.40 14.34 9.10
CA PRO A 261 4.67 13.00 9.62
C PRO A 261 5.80 12.32 8.82
N PHE A 262 6.46 11.26 9.31
CA PHE A 262 7.19 10.40 8.37
C PHE A 262 6.17 9.62 7.55
N HIS A 263 5.49 10.31 6.65
CA HIS A 263 4.68 9.69 5.63
C HIS A 263 5.66 9.18 4.59
N LEU A 264 5.65 7.87 4.34
CA LEU A 264 6.31 7.20 3.22
C LEU A 264 6.13 7.95 1.87
N ILE A 265 5.10 8.79 1.79
CA ILE A 265 4.66 9.55 0.62
C ILE A 265 5.12 11.03 0.64
N GLU A 266 5.45 11.64 1.78
CA GLU A 266 5.59 13.12 1.86
C GLU A 266 6.83 13.69 1.20
N ASN A 267 7.91 12.90 1.13
CA ASN A 267 9.07 13.23 0.31
C ASN A 267 8.70 13.29 -1.18
N PHE A 268 7.70 12.51 -1.61
CA PHE A 268 7.18 12.52 -2.97
C PHE A 268 6.12 13.62 -3.22
N ARG A 269 5.85 14.45 -2.20
CA ARG A 269 5.01 15.66 -2.28
C ARG A 269 5.80 16.93 -1.96
N ASP A 270 7.12 16.86 -2.00
CA ASP A 270 7.96 18.00 -1.65
C ASP A 270 7.91 19.10 -2.72
N LYS A 271 7.55 20.31 -2.29
CA LYS A 271 7.39 21.47 -3.17
C LYS A 271 8.70 21.84 -3.85
N ASP A 272 9.81 21.84 -3.11
CA ASP A 272 11.09 22.33 -3.62
C ASP A 272 11.64 21.33 -4.65
N VAL A 273 11.41 20.04 -4.43
CA VAL A 273 11.73 18.99 -5.40
C VAL A 273 10.91 19.13 -6.68
N ILE A 274 9.59 19.37 -6.56
CA ILE A 274 8.70 19.60 -7.72
C ILE A 274 9.18 20.80 -8.55
N LEU A 275 9.48 21.93 -7.89
CA LEU A 275 9.96 23.13 -8.55
C LEU A 275 11.36 22.95 -9.16
N ALA A 276 12.23 22.17 -8.52
CA ALA A 276 13.53 21.83 -9.08
C ALA A 276 13.41 21.01 -10.37
N TYR A 277 12.49 20.03 -10.41
CA TYR A 277 12.20 19.30 -11.65
C TYR A 277 11.57 20.19 -12.71
N SER A 278 10.62 21.06 -12.37
CA SER A 278 10.02 22.02 -13.30
C SER A 278 11.09 22.89 -13.98
N LYS A 279 12.02 23.48 -13.22
CA LYS A 279 13.15 24.26 -13.77
C LYS A 279 14.07 23.43 -14.68
N LYS A 280 14.35 22.18 -14.31
CA LYS A 280 15.16 21.27 -15.14
C LYS A 280 14.46 20.93 -16.46
N ILE A 281 13.18 20.59 -16.38
CA ILE A 281 12.34 20.30 -17.54
C ILE A 281 12.26 21.51 -18.46
N GLU A 282 12.04 22.70 -17.91
CA GLU A 282 12.03 23.95 -18.66
C GLU A 282 13.33 24.14 -19.44
N LYS A 283 14.48 24.06 -18.77
CA LYS A 283 15.79 24.20 -19.42
C LYS A 283 16.00 23.18 -20.54
N LEU A 284 15.67 21.91 -20.31
CA LEU A 284 15.86 20.85 -21.31
C LEU A 284 14.87 20.98 -22.47
N SER A 285 13.64 21.41 -22.20
CA SER A 285 12.58 21.51 -23.19
C SER A 285 12.89 22.50 -24.31
N LEU A 286 13.72 23.52 -24.04
CA LEU A 286 14.15 24.52 -25.03
C LEU A 286 14.97 23.91 -26.16
N SER A 287 15.65 22.78 -25.90
CA SER A 287 16.50 22.08 -26.87
C SER A 287 15.81 20.89 -27.52
N LEU A 288 14.52 20.65 -27.24
CA LEU A 288 13.79 19.55 -27.85
C LEU A 288 13.60 19.80 -29.36
N PRO A 289 13.87 18.79 -30.21
CA PRO A 289 13.73 18.94 -31.66
C PRO A 289 12.28 19.07 -32.13
N LYS A 290 11.33 18.59 -31.31
CA LYS A 290 9.89 18.66 -31.57
C LYS A 290 9.10 18.74 -30.25
N PRO A 291 7.86 19.28 -30.26
CA PRO A 291 7.00 19.24 -29.09
C PRO A 291 6.73 17.80 -28.62
N LEU A 292 6.61 17.63 -27.32
CA LEU A 292 6.23 16.35 -26.72
C LEU A 292 4.71 16.30 -26.55
N TYR A 293 4.14 15.17 -26.91
CA TYR A 293 2.75 14.81 -26.71
C TYR A 293 2.73 13.53 -25.89
N ILE A 294 2.73 13.71 -24.58
CA ILE A 294 2.81 12.64 -23.59
C ILE A 294 1.40 12.15 -23.30
N MET A 295 1.11 10.89 -23.62
CA MET A 295 -0.13 10.25 -23.18
C MET A 295 0.10 9.56 -21.84
N GLU A 296 -0.71 9.90 -20.85
CA GLU A 296 -0.85 9.07 -19.66
C GLU A 296 -2.01 8.09 -19.83
N VAL A 297 -1.86 6.89 -19.28
CA VAL A 297 -2.83 5.79 -19.45
C VAL A 297 -3.32 5.34 -18.08
N CYS A 298 -3.61 6.28 -17.19
CA CYS A 298 -4.15 6.00 -15.87
C CYS A 298 -4.94 7.19 -15.31
N GLY A 299 -6.22 7.00 -15.00
CA GLY A 299 -7.02 8.08 -14.41
C GLY A 299 -6.43 8.67 -13.12
N GLY A 300 -5.73 7.85 -12.32
CA GLY A 300 -4.97 8.34 -11.16
C GLY A 300 -3.87 9.34 -11.53
N HIS A 301 -3.18 9.14 -12.66
CA HIS A 301 -2.18 10.09 -13.17
C HIS A 301 -2.83 11.37 -13.67
N THR A 302 -3.95 11.27 -14.40
CA THR A 302 -4.76 12.43 -14.78
C THR A 302 -5.07 13.29 -13.54
N HIS A 303 -5.58 12.64 -12.48
CA HIS A 303 -5.96 13.31 -11.25
C HIS A 303 -4.78 13.95 -10.55
N THR A 304 -3.61 13.30 -10.50
CA THR A 304 -2.41 13.89 -9.91
C THR A 304 -1.96 15.13 -10.68
N LEU A 305 -1.87 15.05 -12.00
CA LEU A 305 -1.49 16.17 -12.87
C LEU A 305 -2.38 17.39 -12.64
N MET A 306 -3.69 17.17 -12.53
CA MET A 306 -4.67 18.25 -12.35
C MET A 306 -4.76 18.76 -10.92
N ARG A 307 -4.85 17.86 -9.93
CA ARG A 307 -5.02 18.21 -8.51
C ARG A 307 -3.85 19.04 -7.99
N TYR A 308 -2.63 18.72 -8.41
CA TYR A 308 -1.43 19.44 -8.01
C TYR A 308 -1.05 20.57 -8.99
N GLY A 309 -1.85 20.80 -10.04
CA GLY A 309 -1.59 21.83 -11.04
C GLY A 309 -0.26 21.65 -11.76
N LEU A 310 0.23 20.41 -11.93
CA LEU A 310 1.56 20.18 -12.52
C LEU A 310 1.65 20.68 -13.95
N LEU A 311 0.54 20.61 -14.70
CA LEU A 311 0.48 21.09 -16.09
C LEU A 311 0.79 22.59 -16.22
N SER A 312 0.49 23.42 -15.20
CA SER A 312 0.82 24.86 -15.25
C SER A 312 2.29 25.15 -14.94
N LEU A 313 3.02 24.16 -14.40
CA LEU A 313 4.46 24.24 -14.13
C LEU A 313 5.31 23.76 -15.32
N LEU A 314 4.67 23.28 -16.39
CA LEU A 314 5.35 22.73 -17.55
C LEU A 314 5.40 23.76 -18.71
N PRO A 315 6.48 23.73 -19.51
CA PRO A 315 6.59 24.49 -20.75
C PRO A 315 5.49 24.18 -21.77
N LYS A 316 5.14 25.17 -22.60
CA LYS A 316 4.06 25.06 -23.62
C LYS A 316 4.31 23.98 -24.69
N ASN A 317 5.57 23.58 -24.91
CA ASN A 317 5.92 22.53 -25.87
C ASN A 317 5.82 21.11 -25.28
N ILE A 318 5.43 20.95 -24.01
CA ILE A 318 5.10 19.66 -23.39
C ILE A 318 3.58 19.58 -23.21
N ASN A 319 2.95 18.73 -24.01
CA ASN A 319 1.50 18.55 -24.06
C ASN A 319 1.12 17.22 -23.44
N PHE A 320 0.02 17.22 -22.70
CA PHE A 320 -0.56 16.03 -22.09
C PHE A 320 -1.83 15.60 -22.78
N ILE A 321 -1.96 14.28 -22.95
CA ILE A 321 -3.08 13.60 -23.56
C ILE A 321 -3.62 12.55 -22.57
N HIS A 322 -4.93 12.51 -22.39
CA HIS A 322 -5.59 11.57 -21.48
C HIS A 322 -6.00 10.33 -22.24
N GLY A 323 -5.28 9.23 -22.03
CA GLY A 323 -5.55 7.96 -22.69
C GLY A 323 -6.73 7.20 -22.09
N PRO A 324 -6.99 5.98 -22.60
CA PRO A 324 -8.06 5.11 -22.14
C PRO A 324 -7.73 4.41 -20.80
N GLY A 325 -7.24 5.19 -19.82
CA GLY A 325 -6.72 4.71 -18.53
C GLY A 325 -7.77 4.56 -17.43
N CYS A 326 -9.05 4.47 -17.77
CA CYS A 326 -10.17 4.35 -16.84
C CYS A 326 -11.09 3.21 -17.31
N PRO A 327 -11.14 2.05 -16.63
CA PRO A 327 -11.86 0.88 -17.11
C PRO A 327 -13.38 1.10 -17.14
N VAL A 328 -13.86 1.92 -16.22
CA VAL A 328 -15.25 2.39 -16.12
C VAL A 328 -15.61 3.28 -17.33
N CYS A 329 -14.66 4.09 -17.79
CA CYS A 329 -14.86 5.05 -18.88
C CYS A 329 -14.96 4.36 -20.23
N ILE A 330 -14.14 3.33 -20.44
CA ILE A 330 -14.08 2.57 -21.69
C ILE A 330 -15.17 1.51 -21.82
N MET A 331 -15.98 1.31 -20.77
CA MET A 331 -16.99 0.25 -20.78
C MET A 331 -18.08 0.56 -21.81
N PRO A 332 -18.31 -0.31 -22.81
CA PRO A 332 -19.33 -0.10 -23.82
C PRO A 332 -20.73 -0.14 -23.20
N LYS A 333 -21.65 0.63 -23.78
CA LYS A 333 -23.01 0.80 -23.26
C LYS A 333 -23.79 -0.51 -23.24
N ASN A 334 -23.50 -1.42 -24.17
CA ASN A 334 -24.06 -2.77 -24.20
C ASN A 334 -23.80 -3.52 -22.87
N ARG A 335 -22.58 -3.52 -22.34
CA ARG A 335 -22.24 -4.25 -21.10
C ARG A 335 -22.96 -3.68 -19.87
N ILE A 336 -23.25 -2.38 -19.89
CA ILE A 336 -24.07 -1.71 -18.86
C ILE A 336 -25.54 -2.16 -18.97
N ASN A 337 -26.06 -2.29 -20.20
CA ASN A 337 -27.38 -2.86 -20.43
C ASN A 337 -27.47 -4.31 -19.95
N GLN A 338 -26.46 -5.14 -20.23
CA GLN A 338 -26.41 -6.52 -19.73
C GLN A 338 -26.46 -6.56 -18.19
N ALA A 339 -25.70 -5.70 -17.51
CA ALA A 339 -25.77 -5.58 -16.06
C ALA A 339 -27.17 -5.17 -15.57
N TYR A 340 -27.82 -4.24 -16.27
CA TYR A 340 -29.19 -3.80 -15.98
C TYR A 340 -30.19 -4.96 -16.15
N GLU A 341 -30.12 -5.69 -17.25
CA GLU A 341 -30.99 -6.83 -17.58
C GLU A 341 -30.86 -7.95 -16.54
N ILE A 342 -29.62 -8.24 -16.12
CA ILE A 342 -29.33 -9.18 -15.03
C ILE A 342 -29.91 -8.69 -13.71
N ALA A 343 -29.69 -7.42 -13.35
CA ALA A 343 -30.19 -6.85 -12.09
C ALA A 343 -31.72 -6.87 -11.96
N MET A 344 -32.42 -6.76 -13.09
CA MET A 344 -33.88 -6.76 -13.12
C MET A 344 -34.49 -8.17 -13.05
N GLN A 345 -33.68 -9.23 -13.07
CA GLN A 345 -34.19 -10.59 -12.91
C GLN A 345 -34.68 -10.84 -11.48
N LYS A 346 -35.71 -11.69 -11.38
CA LYS A 346 -36.15 -12.20 -10.09
C LYS A 346 -35.02 -13.03 -9.47
N ASP A 347 -34.88 -12.92 -8.14
CA ASP A 347 -33.92 -13.67 -7.32
C ASP A 347 -32.43 -13.42 -7.66
N VAL A 348 -32.12 -12.26 -8.23
CA VAL A 348 -30.73 -11.82 -8.48
C VAL A 348 -30.32 -10.70 -7.53
N ILE A 349 -29.09 -10.79 -7.02
CA ILE A 349 -28.37 -9.67 -6.40
C ILE A 349 -27.21 -9.32 -7.32
N LEU A 350 -27.23 -8.13 -7.92
CA LEU A 350 -26.10 -7.62 -8.70
C LEU A 350 -25.16 -6.83 -7.79
N ILE A 351 -23.89 -7.24 -7.74
CA ILE A 351 -22.84 -6.57 -6.98
C ILE A 351 -21.87 -5.88 -7.94
N THR A 352 -21.52 -4.63 -7.65
CA THR A 352 -20.51 -3.88 -8.40
C THR A 352 -19.68 -2.97 -7.50
N LEU A 353 -18.55 -2.49 -8.03
CA LEU A 353 -17.80 -1.36 -7.48
C LEU A 353 -18.54 -0.03 -7.76
N GLY A 354 -18.26 1.00 -6.97
CA GLY A 354 -19.18 2.13 -6.74
C GLY A 354 -19.35 3.04 -7.95
N ASP A 355 -18.26 3.24 -8.69
CA ASP A 355 -18.23 4.15 -9.84
C ASP A 355 -19.13 3.68 -10.99
N MET A 356 -19.43 2.37 -11.06
CA MET A 356 -20.27 1.79 -12.09
C MET A 356 -21.76 2.07 -11.91
N ILE A 357 -22.19 2.39 -10.68
CA ILE A 357 -23.62 2.45 -10.34
C ILE A 357 -24.34 3.55 -11.11
N LYS A 358 -23.64 4.64 -11.42
CA LYS A 358 -24.19 5.83 -12.07
C LYS A 358 -23.90 5.90 -13.56
N ILE A 359 -23.28 4.88 -14.16
CA ILE A 359 -23.03 4.92 -15.60
C ILE A 359 -24.36 4.88 -16.37
N PRO A 360 -24.59 5.83 -17.30
CA PRO A 360 -25.81 5.84 -18.09
C PRO A 360 -25.81 4.70 -19.11
N GLY A 361 -26.75 3.77 -18.97
CA GLY A 361 -27.14 2.78 -19.97
C GLY A 361 -28.27 3.28 -20.87
N THR A 362 -28.89 2.39 -21.64
CA THR A 362 -30.06 2.71 -22.47
C THR A 362 -31.34 2.78 -21.64
N HIS A 363 -31.45 1.93 -20.62
CA HIS A 363 -32.62 1.84 -19.73
C HIS A 363 -32.48 2.68 -18.44
N GLY A 364 -31.45 3.53 -18.39
CA GLY A 364 -30.96 4.17 -17.18
C GLY A 364 -29.68 3.53 -16.66
N SER A 365 -29.25 3.98 -15.49
CA SER A 365 -28.10 3.46 -14.73
C SER A 365 -28.50 2.32 -13.79
N LEU A 366 -27.53 1.69 -13.15
CA LEU A 366 -27.81 0.70 -12.10
C LEU A 366 -28.42 1.34 -10.85
N ALA A 367 -28.20 2.63 -10.60
CA ALA A 367 -28.95 3.39 -9.60
C ALA A 367 -30.45 3.46 -9.95
N ASP A 368 -30.77 3.64 -11.24
CA ASP A 368 -32.16 3.66 -11.70
C ASP A 368 -32.80 2.27 -11.62
N ALA A 369 -32.05 1.20 -11.92
CA ALA A 369 -32.51 -0.18 -11.69
C ALA A 369 -32.87 -0.40 -10.20
N ARG A 370 -31.98 0.03 -9.30
CA ARG A 370 -32.23 -0.04 -7.85
C ARG A 370 -33.46 0.74 -7.42
N ALA A 371 -33.66 1.94 -7.97
CA ALA A 371 -34.85 2.75 -7.72
C ALA A 371 -36.14 2.07 -8.21
N LYS A 372 -36.06 1.23 -9.24
CA LYS A 372 -37.18 0.42 -9.76
C LYS A 372 -37.36 -0.92 -9.03
N GLY A 373 -36.63 -1.17 -7.95
CA GLY A 373 -36.79 -2.35 -7.10
C GLY A 373 -35.79 -3.50 -7.33
N ALA A 374 -34.80 -3.33 -8.22
CA ALA A 374 -33.71 -4.31 -8.36
C ALA A 374 -32.79 -4.34 -7.12
N ASP A 375 -32.29 -5.53 -6.74
CA ASP A 375 -31.32 -5.68 -5.64
C ASP A 375 -29.88 -5.45 -6.17
N VAL A 376 -29.52 -4.18 -6.34
CA VAL A 376 -28.16 -3.76 -6.72
C VAL A 376 -27.39 -3.28 -5.49
N ARG A 377 -26.24 -3.90 -5.23
CA ARG A 377 -25.39 -3.60 -4.06
C ARG A 377 -24.02 -3.09 -4.49
N PHE A 378 -23.54 -2.12 -3.73
CA PHE A 378 -22.18 -1.59 -3.83
C PHE A 378 -21.28 -2.24 -2.78
N VAL A 379 -20.08 -2.65 -3.17
CA VAL A 379 -19.05 -3.12 -2.24
C VAL A 379 -17.77 -2.29 -2.36
N TYR A 380 -17.15 -1.99 -1.22
CA TYR A 380 -15.84 -1.34 -1.18
C TYR A 380 -14.70 -2.35 -1.34
N SER A 381 -14.92 -3.59 -0.88
CA SER A 381 -13.99 -4.70 -1.02
C SER A 381 -14.66 -5.83 -1.82
N PRO A 382 -14.03 -6.33 -2.90
CA PRO A 382 -14.59 -7.44 -3.66
C PRO A 382 -14.88 -8.70 -2.81
N MET A 383 -14.16 -8.93 -1.71
CA MET A 383 -14.39 -10.08 -0.83
C MET A 383 -15.78 -10.10 -0.18
N GLN A 384 -16.46 -8.95 -0.09
CA GLN A 384 -17.83 -8.85 0.41
C GLN A 384 -18.83 -9.61 -0.47
N VAL A 385 -18.47 -9.94 -1.72
CA VAL A 385 -19.27 -10.83 -2.59
C VAL A 385 -19.53 -12.17 -1.90
N LEU A 386 -18.51 -12.75 -1.25
CA LEU A 386 -18.64 -14.04 -0.56
C LEU A 386 -19.57 -13.95 0.65
N GLU A 387 -19.48 -12.86 1.43
CA GLU A 387 -20.35 -12.63 2.58
C GLU A 387 -21.81 -12.50 2.15
N ILE A 388 -22.07 -11.74 1.08
CA ILE A 388 -23.41 -11.56 0.53
C ILE A 388 -23.95 -12.87 -0.03
N ALA A 389 -23.13 -13.64 -0.75
CA ALA A 389 -23.50 -14.95 -1.27
C ALA A 389 -23.88 -15.94 -0.16
N LYS A 390 -23.11 -15.99 0.93
CA LYS A 390 -23.40 -16.83 2.10
C LYS A 390 -24.69 -16.44 2.80
N ALA A 391 -24.99 -15.15 2.88
CA ALA A 391 -26.19 -14.63 3.53
C ALA A 391 -27.46 -14.74 2.67
N ASN A 392 -27.35 -15.02 1.38
CA ASN A 392 -28.48 -15.04 0.43
C ASN A 392 -28.39 -16.30 -0.46
N ARG A 393 -28.41 -17.48 0.16
CA ARG A 393 -28.22 -18.79 -0.52
C ARG A 393 -29.32 -19.12 -1.53
N ASP A 394 -30.49 -18.54 -1.35
CA ASP A 394 -31.67 -18.63 -2.20
C ASP A 394 -31.61 -17.74 -3.45
N LYS A 395 -30.66 -16.80 -3.51
CA LYS A 395 -30.50 -15.86 -4.62
C LYS A 395 -29.23 -16.11 -5.42
N ARG A 396 -29.28 -15.79 -6.71
CA ARG A 396 -28.10 -15.72 -7.58
C ARG A 396 -27.37 -14.40 -7.35
N VAL A 397 -26.16 -14.48 -6.83
CA VAL A 397 -25.28 -13.33 -6.61
C VAL A 397 -24.37 -13.16 -7.82
N VAL A 398 -24.59 -12.10 -8.60
CA VAL A 398 -23.81 -11.81 -9.79
C VAL A 398 -22.83 -10.68 -9.50
N PHE A 399 -21.54 -10.96 -9.59
CA PHE A 399 -20.50 -9.93 -9.50
C PHE A 399 -20.17 -9.37 -10.88
N PHE A 400 -20.46 -8.08 -11.08
CA PHE A 400 -20.05 -7.35 -12.28
C PHE A 400 -18.57 -6.98 -12.16
N ALA A 401 -17.72 -7.94 -12.53
CA ALA A 401 -16.28 -7.85 -12.39
C ALA A 401 -15.71 -6.94 -13.48
N ILE A 402 -15.15 -5.79 -13.08
CA ILE A 402 -14.59 -4.79 -14.00
C ILE A 402 -13.19 -4.36 -13.57
N GLY A 403 -12.35 -4.06 -14.55
CA GLY A 403 -11.14 -3.27 -14.36
C GLY A 403 -9.96 -3.80 -15.15
N PHE A 404 -8.83 -3.13 -15.02
CA PHE A 404 -7.60 -3.52 -15.69
C PHE A 404 -6.92 -4.71 -14.98
N GLU A 405 -5.67 -4.97 -15.33
CA GLU A 405 -4.82 -5.99 -14.72
C GLU A 405 -4.69 -5.79 -13.20
N THR A 406 -4.91 -4.58 -12.68
CA THR A 406 -4.92 -4.28 -11.24
C THR A 406 -6.04 -4.95 -10.47
N THR A 407 -7.23 -5.07 -11.07
CA THR A 407 -8.42 -5.60 -10.38
C THR A 407 -8.69 -7.06 -10.71
N THR A 408 -8.16 -7.54 -11.82
CA THR A 408 -8.31 -8.94 -12.27
C THR A 408 -7.88 -9.97 -11.21
N PRO A 409 -6.76 -9.82 -10.47
CA PRO A 409 -6.39 -10.74 -9.39
C PRO A 409 -7.43 -10.83 -8.28
N MET A 410 -8.17 -9.76 -8.00
CA MET A 410 -9.19 -9.75 -6.96
C MET A 410 -10.36 -10.65 -7.36
N SER A 411 -10.83 -10.56 -8.61
CA SER A 411 -11.86 -11.47 -9.14
C SER A 411 -11.37 -12.92 -9.16
N ALA A 412 -10.11 -13.14 -9.54
CA ALA A 412 -9.47 -14.46 -9.52
C ALA A 412 -9.48 -15.07 -8.10
N ALA A 413 -9.19 -14.26 -7.08
CA ALA A 413 -9.21 -14.68 -5.69
C ALA A 413 -10.64 -15.00 -5.20
N ILE A 414 -11.65 -14.22 -5.61
CA ILE A 414 -13.05 -14.53 -5.27
C ILE A 414 -13.46 -15.87 -5.89
N ILE A 415 -13.11 -16.12 -7.16
CA ILE A 415 -13.39 -17.40 -7.84
C ILE A 415 -12.73 -18.56 -7.06
N GLU A 416 -11.46 -18.40 -6.68
CA GLU A 416 -10.75 -19.41 -5.87
C GLU A 416 -11.50 -19.73 -4.57
N HIS A 417 -11.97 -18.72 -3.84
CA HIS A 417 -12.73 -18.90 -2.62
C HIS A 417 -14.13 -19.48 -2.85
N VAL A 418 -14.83 -19.07 -3.92
CA VAL A 418 -16.13 -19.64 -4.32
C VAL A 418 -16.01 -21.15 -4.52
N LEU A 419 -14.96 -21.60 -5.21
CA LEU A 419 -14.69 -23.01 -5.47
C LEU A 419 -14.28 -23.75 -4.20
N GLN A 420 -13.38 -23.19 -3.38
CA GLN A 420 -12.93 -23.80 -2.13
C GLN A 420 -14.06 -23.98 -1.11
N GLU A 421 -15.00 -23.04 -1.07
CA GLU A 421 -16.12 -23.07 -0.12
C GLU A 421 -17.38 -23.73 -0.69
N GLY A 422 -17.34 -24.19 -1.95
CA GLY A 422 -18.49 -24.82 -2.62
C GLY A 422 -19.71 -23.91 -2.75
N LEU A 423 -19.51 -22.60 -3.01
CA LEU A 423 -20.60 -21.66 -3.22
C LEU A 423 -21.17 -21.84 -4.63
N THR A 424 -22.41 -22.29 -4.74
CA THR A 424 -23.07 -22.57 -6.04
C THR A 424 -23.91 -21.40 -6.57
N ASN A 425 -24.10 -20.36 -5.77
CA ASN A 425 -24.98 -19.23 -6.09
C ASN A 425 -24.22 -17.97 -6.54
N VAL A 426 -22.94 -18.08 -6.89
CA VAL A 426 -22.10 -16.94 -7.31
C VAL A 426 -21.76 -17.04 -8.78
N LEU A 427 -22.06 -15.99 -9.53
CA LEU A 427 -21.76 -15.86 -10.95
C LEU A 427 -20.96 -14.59 -11.21
N PHE A 428 -20.16 -14.59 -12.27
CA PHE A 428 -19.30 -13.48 -12.64
C PHE A 428 -19.62 -13.02 -14.04
N HIS A 429 -19.89 -11.73 -14.18
CA HIS A 429 -19.96 -11.07 -15.48
C HIS A 429 -18.61 -10.39 -15.75
N ILE A 430 -17.76 -11.02 -16.56
CA ILE A 430 -16.36 -10.62 -16.70
C ILE A 430 -16.20 -9.45 -17.68
N ASN A 431 -15.69 -8.34 -17.18
CA ASN A 431 -15.36 -7.14 -17.93
C ASN A 431 -13.93 -6.67 -17.61
N HIS A 432 -13.01 -7.62 -17.43
CA HIS A 432 -11.60 -7.32 -17.25
C HIS A 432 -10.94 -7.04 -18.59
N VAL A 433 -10.20 -5.93 -18.65
CA VAL A 433 -9.61 -5.37 -19.88
C VAL A 433 -8.10 -5.21 -19.71
N LEU A 434 -7.37 -5.15 -20.83
CA LEU A 434 -5.91 -5.07 -20.88
C LEU A 434 -5.44 -3.71 -21.40
N VAL A 435 -4.37 -3.16 -20.82
CA VAL A 435 -3.87 -1.82 -21.19
C VAL A 435 -3.09 -1.78 -22.51
N PRO A 436 -2.19 -2.73 -22.85
CA PRO A 436 -1.42 -2.62 -24.09
C PRO A 436 -2.24 -2.63 -25.40
N PRO A 437 -3.28 -3.49 -25.58
CA PRO A 437 -4.05 -3.56 -26.81
C PRO A 437 -4.65 -2.23 -27.32
N PRO A 438 -5.36 -1.42 -26.50
CA PRO A 438 -5.87 -0.12 -26.96
C PRO A 438 -4.75 0.88 -27.29
N LEU A 439 -3.57 0.77 -26.67
CA LEU A 439 -2.42 1.61 -27.02
C LEU A 439 -1.90 1.28 -28.42
N HIS A 440 -1.88 0.00 -28.80
CA HIS A 440 -1.53 -0.37 -30.18
C HIS A 440 -2.49 0.23 -31.21
N VAL A 441 -3.80 0.24 -30.91
CA VAL A 441 -4.81 0.85 -31.77
C VAL A 441 -4.57 2.36 -31.93
N ILE A 442 -4.33 3.06 -30.82
CA ILE A 442 -4.11 4.52 -30.85
C ILE A 442 -2.79 4.88 -31.55
N LEU A 443 -1.70 4.17 -31.24
CA LEU A 443 -0.35 4.50 -31.74
C LEU A 443 -0.13 4.06 -33.20
N SER A 444 -0.96 3.15 -33.73
CA SER A 444 -0.92 2.78 -35.14
C SER A 444 -1.71 3.71 -36.06
N ASP A 445 -2.50 4.62 -35.50
CA ASP A 445 -3.19 5.65 -36.27
C ASP A 445 -2.18 6.66 -36.84
N LYS A 446 -2.21 6.89 -38.16
CA LYS A 446 -1.32 7.84 -38.85
C LYS A 446 -1.51 9.29 -38.39
N MET A 447 -2.69 9.61 -37.84
CA MET A 447 -2.99 10.94 -37.30
C MET A 447 -2.57 11.09 -35.83
N CYS A 448 -1.97 10.06 -35.24
CA CYS A 448 -1.54 10.08 -33.85
C CYS A 448 -0.34 11.01 -33.63
N ALA A 449 -0.54 12.04 -32.82
CA ALA A 449 0.54 12.98 -32.45
C ALA A 449 1.39 12.49 -31.26
N ILE A 450 0.95 11.42 -30.57
CA ILE A 450 1.58 10.93 -29.34
C ILE A 450 2.99 10.44 -29.64
N ASN A 451 3.94 10.91 -28.84
CA ASN A 451 5.35 10.56 -29.03
C ASN A 451 6.07 10.21 -27.72
N ALA A 452 5.33 10.00 -26.64
CA ALA A 452 5.82 9.47 -25.36
C ALA A 452 4.65 8.94 -24.52
N LEU A 453 4.92 7.99 -23.62
CA LEU A 453 3.90 7.46 -22.70
C LEU A 453 4.33 7.52 -21.23
N ILE A 454 3.35 7.80 -20.38
CA ILE A 454 3.39 7.50 -18.95
C ILE A 454 2.47 6.29 -18.70
N ALA A 455 3.11 5.16 -18.40
CA ALA A 455 2.42 3.89 -18.21
C ALA A 455 1.88 3.73 -16.77
N PRO A 456 0.71 3.07 -16.59
CA PRO A 456 0.06 2.91 -15.29
C PRO A 456 0.92 2.06 -14.34
N SER A 457 1.25 2.63 -13.18
CA SER A 457 2.10 1.93 -12.19
C SER A 457 1.40 0.73 -11.57
N HIS A 458 0.17 0.85 -11.09
CA HIS A 458 -0.51 -0.28 -10.44
C HIS A 458 -0.71 -1.47 -11.40
N VAL A 459 -0.99 -1.23 -12.69
CA VAL A 459 -1.04 -2.28 -13.71
C VAL A 459 0.32 -2.98 -13.81
N SER A 460 1.39 -2.18 -13.81
CA SER A 460 2.78 -2.68 -13.84
C SER A 460 3.20 -3.40 -12.56
N VAL A 461 2.55 -3.15 -11.42
CA VAL A 461 2.79 -3.93 -10.18
C VAL A 461 2.32 -5.38 -10.39
N ILE A 462 1.20 -5.58 -11.10
CA ILE A 462 0.67 -6.92 -11.36
C ILE A 462 1.40 -7.57 -12.53
N SER A 463 1.37 -6.94 -13.71
CA SER A 463 1.83 -7.55 -14.96
C SER A 463 3.32 -7.35 -15.25
N GLY A 464 3.97 -6.45 -14.50
CA GLY A 464 5.35 -6.03 -14.73
C GLY A 464 5.45 -4.96 -15.81
N ALA A 465 6.54 -4.19 -15.78
CA ALA A 465 6.79 -3.18 -16.81
C ALA A 465 7.03 -3.81 -18.21
N LYS A 466 7.43 -5.08 -18.28
CA LYS A 466 7.74 -5.78 -19.54
C LYS A 466 6.62 -5.75 -20.57
N ILE A 467 5.36 -5.58 -20.16
CA ILE A 467 4.21 -5.51 -21.08
C ILE A 467 4.27 -4.31 -22.05
N TYR A 468 5.05 -3.28 -21.74
CA TYR A 468 5.23 -2.11 -22.60
C TYR A 468 6.46 -2.20 -23.50
N LYS A 469 7.26 -3.28 -23.40
CA LYS A 469 8.49 -3.43 -24.18
C LYS A 469 8.22 -3.39 -25.68
N GLU A 470 7.19 -4.11 -26.12
CA GLU A 470 6.77 -4.13 -27.53
C GLU A 470 6.32 -2.75 -28.01
N ILE A 471 5.70 -1.93 -27.16
CA ILE A 471 5.28 -0.57 -27.52
C ILE A 471 6.51 0.32 -27.79
N VAL A 472 7.53 0.24 -26.95
CA VAL A 472 8.79 0.97 -27.15
C VAL A 472 9.46 0.53 -28.45
N GLU A 473 9.57 -0.78 -28.67
CA GLU A 473 10.26 -1.36 -29.83
C GLU A 473 9.53 -1.07 -31.15
N ARG A 474 8.20 -1.20 -31.17
CA ARG A 474 7.38 -1.06 -32.38
C ARG A 474 7.16 0.40 -32.79
N TYR A 475 6.90 1.29 -31.82
CA TYR A 475 6.54 2.69 -32.12
C TYR A 475 7.69 3.67 -31.89
N ALA A 476 8.84 3.19 -31.43
CA ALA A 476 10.04 4.00 -31.22
C ALA A 476 9.77 5.28 -30.41
N LEU A 477 9.13 5.11 -29.25
CA LEU A 477 8.83 6.20 -28.31
C LEU A 477 9.24 5.83 -26.88
N PRO A 478 9.61 6.81 -26.03
CA PRO A 478 9.94 6.57 -24.63
C PRO A 478 8.69 6.22 -23.82
N VAL A 479 8.81 5.22 -22.93
CA VAL A 479 7.76 4.82 -22.00
C VAL A 479 8.31 4.83 -20.59
N VAL A 480 7.67 5.56 -19.68
CA VAL A 480 8.05 5.58 -18.27
C VAL A 480 6.90 5.09 -17.40
N VAL A 481 7.14 4.05 -16.60
CA VAL A 481 6.20 3.59 -15.58
C VAL A 481 6.32 4.50 -14.35
N SER A 482 5.28 5.31 -14.11
CA SER A 482 5.31 6.39 -13.12
C SER A 482 4.44 6.12 -11.90
N GLY A 483 4.88 6.59 -10.74
CA GLY A 483 4.04 6.65 -9.53
C GLY A 483 2.92 7.67 -9.61
N PHE A 484 2.16 7.82 -8.51
CA PHE A 484 0.99 8.70 -8.45
C PHE A 484 1.25 10.01 -7.72
N GLU A 485 2.43 10.19 -7.13
CA GLU A 485 2.74 11.39 -6.36
C GLU A 485 3.32 12.47 -7.27
N PRO A 486 3.17 13.76 -6.96
CA PRO A 486 3.58 14.83 -7.86
C PRO A 486 5.09 14.83 -8.16
N VAL A 487 5.94 14.44 -7.21
CA VAL A 487 7.38 14.24 -7.49
C VAL A 487 7.61 13.08 -8.45
N ASP A 488 6.86 11.97 -8.32
CA ASP A 488 6.98 10.83 -9.24
C ASP A 488 6.67 11.24 -10.68
N MET A 489 5.60 12.03 -10.82
CA MET A 489 5.15 12.53 -12.11
C MET A 489 6.18 13.46 -12.72
N MET A 490 6.70 14.43 -11.95
CA MET A 490 7.71 15.37 -12.42
C MET A 490 9.03 14.69 -12.78
N GLU A 491 9.47 13.71 -11.99
CA GLU A 491 10.64 12.89 -12.33
C GLU A 491 10.42 12.08 -13.61
N SER A 492 9.23 11.50 -13.79
CA SER A 492 8.90 10.73 -15.00
C SER A 492 8.87 11.59 -16.26
N ILE A 493 8.35 12.81 -16.16
CA ILE A 493 8.39 13.80 -17.25
C ILE A 493 9.83 14.18 -17.56
N TYR A 494 10.64 14.44 -16.54
CA TYR A 494 12.06 14.72 -16.72
C TYR A 494 12.79 13.57 -17.43
N MET A 495 12.49 12.31 -17.06
CA MET A 495 13.05 11.13 -17.73
C MET A 495 12.64 11.07 -19.21
N ILE A 496 11.36 11.30 -19.54
CA ILE A 496 10.88 11.35 -20.92
C ILE A 496 11.56 12.47 -21.71
N VAL A 497 11.66 13.67 -21.15
CA VAL A 497 12.31 14.82 -21.80
C VAL A 497 13.79 14.54 -22.06
N SER A 498 14.47 13.94 -21.09
CA SER A 498 15.87 13.52 -21.23
C SER A 498 16.04 12.47 -22.33
N GLN A 499 15.18 11.46 -22.37
CA GLN A 499 15.20 10.44 -23.43
C GLN A 499 14.98 11.07 -24.82
N ALA A 500 13.97 11.93 -24.96
CA ALA A 500 13.66 12.60 -26.20
C ALA A 500 14.80 13.50 -26.71
N LEU A 501 15.47 14.23 -25.80
CA LEU A 501 16.62 15.07 -26.12
C LEU A 501 17.82 14.24 -26.60
N ASN A 502 18.04 13.06 -26.00
CA ASN A 502 19.14 12.16 -26.35
C ASN A 502 18.80 11.20 -27.50
N ALA A 503 17.66 11.38 -28.18
CA ALA A 503 17.16 10.48 -29.22
C ALA A 503 17.11 9.00 -28.78
N GLN A 504 16.71 8.75 -27.53
CA GLN A 504 16.56 7.42 -26.95
C GLN A 504 15.09 7.05 -26.76
N ASN A 505 14.77 5.79 -27.03
CA ASN A 505 13.46 5.21 -26.75
C ASN A 505 13.66 4.01 -25.84
N LYS A 506 13.43 4.21 -24.55
CA LYS A 506 13.60 3.17 -23.53
C LYS A 506 12.35 3.02 -22.70
N LEU A 507 12.12 1.78 -22.28
CA LEU A 507 11.23 1.49 -21.18
C LEU A 507 11.98 1.73 -19.87
N GLU A 508 11.55 2.71 -19.09
CA GLU A 508 12.11 2.97 -17.77
C GLU A 508 11.05 2.83 -16.67
N ILE A 509 11.50 2.43 -15.48
CA ILE A 509 10.65 2.34 -14.30
C ILE A 509 11.07 3.47 -13.37
N GLN A 510 10.24 4.50 -13.24
CA GLN A 510 10.41 5.51 -12.20
C GLN A 510 9.90 4.96 -10.85
N TYR A 511 8.78 4.22 -10.88
CA TYR A 511 8.13 3.67 -9.69
C TYR A 511 8.80 2.40 -9.10
N LYS A 512 10.14 2.38 -9.03
CA LYS A 512 10.98 1.21 -8.66
C LYS A 512 10.69 0.65 -7.26
N ARG A 513 10.06 1.45 -6.39
CA ARG A 513 9.71 1.05 -5.03
C ARG A 513 8.61 0.00 -4.94
N VAL A 514 7.79 -0.15 -5.99
CA VAL A 514 6.72 -1.17 -6.05
C VAL A 514 6.74 -1.97 -7.36
N VAL A 515 7.25 -1.40 -8.45
CA VAL A 515 7.23 -2.04 -9.77
C VAL A 515 8.56 -2.68 -10.12
N SER A 516 8.49 -3.91 -10.65
CA SER A 516 9.59 -4.63 -11.28
C SER A 516 9.30 -4.88 -12.76
N MET A 517 10.29 -5.37 -13.52
CA MET A 517 10.08 -5.78 -14.91
C MET A 517 9.10 -6.95 -15.03
N GLU A 518 9.16 -7.89 -14.09
CA GLU A 518 8.36 -9.13 -14.12
C GLU A 518 6.97 -8.97 -13.50
N GLY A 519 6.78 -8.01 -12.59
CA GLY A 519 5.53 -7.83 -11.85
C GLY A 519 5.32 -8.85 -10.75
N ASN A 520 4.06 -9.07 -10.39
CA ASN A 520 3.63 -10.03 -9.37
C ASN A 520 3.32 -11.39 -10.01
N LEU A 521 4.30 -12.28 -9.98
CA LEU A 521 4.17 -13.63 -10.57
C LEU A 521 3.06 -14.47 -9.93
N LYS A 522 2.80 -14.29 -8.62
CA LYS A 522 1.70 -15.01 -7.93
C LYS A 522 0.34 -14.56 -8.44
N ALA A 523 0.15 -13.25 -8.60
CA ALA A 523 -1.09 -12.70 -9.16
C ALA A 523 -1.27 -13.12 -10.63
N GLN A 524 -0.22 -13.08 -11.44
CA GLN A 524 -0.27 -13.53 -12.84
C GLN A 524 -0.63 -15.01 -12.95
N ALA A 525 -0.05 -15.88 -12.11
CA ALA A 525 -0.40 -17.30 -12.07
C ALA A 525 -1.86 -17.53 -11.67
N LEU A 526 -2.38 -16.74 -10.71
CA LEU A 526 -3.78 -16.81 -10.30
C LEU A 526 -4.73 -16.38 -11.43
N ILE A 527 -4.42 -15.28 -12.13
CA ILE A 527 -5.18 -14.85 -13.31
C ILE A 527 -5.15 -15.95 -14.38
N GLY A 528 -3.95 -16.44 -14.72
CA GLY A 528 -3.76 -17.46 -15.76
C GLY A 528 -4.39 -18.81 -15.43
N ARG A 529 -4.77 -19.05 -14.17
CA ARG A 529 -5.58 -20.21 -13.78
C ARG A 529 -7.00 -20.06 -14.29
N TYR A 530 -7.68 -18.97 -13.96
CA TYR A 530 -9.13 -18.82 -14.17
C TYR A 530 -9.53 -18.14 -15.48
N PHE A 531 -8.65 -17.34 -16.06
CA PHE A 531 -8.96 -16.49 -17.19
C PHE A 531 -8.14 -16.85 -18.43
N GLU A 532 -8.74 -16.56 -19.58
CA GLU A 532 -8.06 -16.52 -20.87
C GLU A 532 -8.47 -15.25 -21.64
N LYS A 533 -7.72 -14.91 -22.69
CA LYS A 533 -8.05 -13.75 -23.52
C LYS A 533 -9.34 -14.00 -24.31
N ARG A 534 -10.15 -12.95 -24.44
CA ARG A 534 -11.30 -12.91 -25.35
C ARG A 534 -10.83 -12.52 -26.75
N ASP A 535 -11.41 -13.12 -27.77
CA ASP A 535 -11.03 -12.88 -29.18
C ASP A 535 -11.19 -11.41 -29.58
N SER A 536 -12.29 -10.78 -29.16
CA SER A 536 -12.59 -9.36 -29.36
C SER A 536 -13.40 -8.79 -28.20
N PHE A 537 -13.24 -7.50 -27.95
CA PHE A 537 -14.03 -6.77 -26.98
C PHE A 537 -14.23 -5.32 -27.45
N GLU A 538 -15.46 -4.82 -27.34
CA GLU A 538 -15.79 -3.44 -27.65
C GLU A 538 -15.22 -2.49 -26.57
N TRP A 539 -14.43 -1.52 -27.00
CA TRP A 539 -14.00 -0.40 -26.16
C TRP A 539 -14.77 0.84 -26.57
N ARG A 540 -15.43 1.47 -25.60
CA ARG A 540 -16.18 2.71 -25.80
C ARG A 540 -15.27 3.77 -26.42
N GLY A 541 -15.65 4.24 -27.60
CA GLY A 541 -14.89 5.23 -28.33
C GLY A 541 -13.63 4.70 -29.01
N LEU A 542 -13.30 3.42 -28.95
CA LEU A 542 -12.19 2.81 -29.71
C LEU A 542 -12.66 1.68 -30.64
N GLY A 543 -13.87 1.17 -30.46
CA GLY A 543 -14.43 0.09 -31.27
C GLY A 543 -13.98 -1.29 -30.78
N GLU A 544 -14.17 -2.31 -31.61
CA GLU A 544 -13.74 -3.68 -31.30
C GLU A 544 -12.22 -3.81 -31.33
N ILE A 545 -11.64 -4.32 -30.24
CA ILE A 545 -10.20 -4.54 -30.12
C ILE A 545 -9.94 -6.01 -29.80
N ARG A 546 -9.16 -6.66 -30.66
CA ARG A 546 -8.79 -8.07 -30.48
C ARG A 546 -7.94 -8.29 -29.23
N GLU A 547 -8.17 -9.41 -28.55
CA GLU A 547 -7.35 -9.83 -27.40
C GLU A 547 -7.19 -8.76 -26.31
N SER A 548 -8.19 -7.88 -26.16
CA SER A 548 -8.13 -6.71 -25.29
C SER A 548 -8.86 -6.89 -23.96
N ALA A 549 -9.51 -8.03 -23.76
CA ALA A 549 -10.24 -8.37 -22.57
C ALA A 549 -10.04 -9.83 -22.19
N LEU A 550 -10.47 -10.19 -20.99
CA LEU A 550 -10.45 -11.53 -20.46
C LEU A 550 -11.86 -12.14 -20.41
N LYS A 551 -11.93 -13.46 -20.44
CA LYS A 551 -13.12 -14.27 -20.16
C LYS A 551 -12.73 -15.43 -19.26
N LEU A 552 -13.71 -16.05 -18.60
CA LEU A 552 -13.47 -17.29 -17.86
C LEU A 552 -13.07 -18.38 -18.84
N LYS A 553 -12.16 -19.27 -18.43
CA LYS A 553 -11.87 -20.47 -19.20
C LYS A 553 -13.09 -21.39 -19.25
N PRO A 554 -13.20 -22.26 -20.27
CA PRO A 554 -14.34 -23.18 -20.42
C PRO A 554 -14.58 -24.07 -19.21
N GLU A 555 -13.53 -24.49 -18.51
CA GLU A 555 -13.61 -25.29 -17.28
C GLU A 555 -14.36 -24.59 -16.12
N TYR A 556 -14.45 -23.26 -16.15
CA TYR A 556 -15.17 -22.44 -15.17
C TYR A 556 -16.49 -21.85 -15.73
N ALA A 557 -16.99 -22.38 -16.85
CA ALA A 557 -18.23 -21.90 -17.50
C ALA A 557 -19.46 -21.87 -16.58
N HIS A 558 -19.51 -22.76 -15.57
CA HIS A 558 -20.58 -22.81 -14.58
C HIS A 558 -20.66 -21.56 -13.68
N LEU A 559 -19.59 -20.75 -13.64
CA LEU A 559 -19.54 -19.48 -12.92
C LEU A 559 -19.81 -18.26 -13.83
N ASP A 560 -20.01 -18.46 -15.13
CA ASP A 560 -20.11 -17.37 -16.10
C ASP A 560 -21.55 -16.84 -16.19
N ALA A 561 -21.73 -15.57 -15.82
CA ALA A 561 -23.02 -14.90 -15.91
C ALA A 561 -23.45 -14.66 -17.37
N GLU A 562 -22.53 -14.49 -18.32
CA GLU A 562 -22.88 -14.33 -19.73
C GLU A 562 -23.56 -15.59 -20.27
N LEU A 563 -23.08 -16.77 -19.87
CA LEU A 563 -23.69 -18.05 -20.25
C LEU A 563 -24.99 -18.30 -19.49
N ALA A 564 -25.01 -18.03 -18.18
CA ALA A 564 -26.18 -18.28 -17.34
C ALA A 564 -27.41 -17.41 -17.71
N PHE A 565 -27.18 -16.25 -18.35
CA PHE A 565 -28.23 -15.32 -18.73
C PHE A 565 -28.32 -15.07 -20.25
N ASP A 566 -27.63 -15.85 -21.10
CA ASP A 566 -27.49 -15.57 -22.54
C ASP A 566 -28.82 -15.25 -23.26
N GLY A 567 -29.91 -15.92 -22.87
CA GLY A 567 -31.24 -15.73 -23.47
C GLY A 567 -31.90 -14.36 -23.24
N ILE A 568 -31.39 -13.55 -22.30
CA ILE A 568 -31.93 -12.22 -21.99
C ILE A 568 -30.94 -11.07 -22.31
N LEU A 569 -29.67 -11.37 -22.57
CA LEU A 569 -28.64 -10.35 -22.70
C LEU A 569 -28.72 -9.64 -24.05
N SER A 570 -28.74 -8.31 -24.02
CA SER A 570 -28.58 -7.48 -25.20
C SER A 570 -27.23 -7.74 -25.88
N LYS A 571 -27.25 -8.09 -27.17
CA LYS A 571 -26.03 -8.34 -27.97
C LYS A 571 -25.75 -7.26 -29.03
N ALA A 572 -26.71 -6.36 -29.26
CA ALA A 572 -26.58 -5.31 -30.28
C ALA A 572 -25.59 -4.21 -29.85
N TYR A 573 -24.85 -3.67 -30.82
CA TYR A 573 -24.04 -2.48 -30.64
C TYR A 573 -24.94 -1.27 -30.31
N ILE A 574 -24.51 -0.45 -29.35
CA ILE A 574 -25.28 0.73 -28.93
C ILE A 574 -24.37 1.97 -29.02
N PRO A 575 -24.66 2.93 -29.92
CA PRO A 575 -23.85 4.11 -30.06
C PRO A 575 -23.94 5.02 -28.84
N ASP A 576 -22.87 5.78 -28.64
CA ASP A 576 -22.82 6.83 -27.63
C ASP A 576 -23.69 8.04 -27.98
N ASN A 577 -23.94 8.88 -26.98
CA ASN A 577 -24.62 10.15 -27.19
C ASN A 577 -23.82 11.01 -28.19
N LYS A 578 -24.43 11.35 -29.33
CA LYS A 578 -23.80 12.13 -30.41
C LYS A 578 -23.23 13.48 -29.96
N ALA A 579 -23.78 14.07 -28.90
CA ALA A 579 -23.29 15.34 -28.35
C ALA A 579 -22.04 15.17 -27.47
N CYS A 580 -21.73 13.94 -27.03
CA CYS A 580 -20.61 13.64 -26.16
C CYS A 580 -19.34 13.30 -26.95
N ARG A 581 -18.21 13.91 -26.60
CA ARG A 581 -16.89 13.64 -27.20
C ARG A 581 -15.99 12.73 -26.36
N CYS A 582 -16.56 11.90 -25.48
CA CYS A 582 -15.76 11.04 -24.58
C CYS A 582 -14.85 10.09 -25.37
N GLY A 583 -15.29 9.55 -26.50
CA GLY A 583 -14.45 8.72 -27.38
C GLY A 583 -13.25 9.48 -27.96
N ASP A 584 -13.45 10.68 -28.50
CA ASP A 584 -12.36 11.55 -29.00
C ASP A 584 -11.36 11.88 -27.88
N ILE A 585 -11.85 12.12 -26.66
CA ILE A 585 -11.01 12.41 -25.50
C ILE A 585 -10.14 11.21 -25.15
N LEU A 586 -10.72 10.00 -25.07
CA LEU A 586 -10.00 8.76 -24.77
C LEU A 586 -8.96 8.39 -25.84
N ARG A 587 -9.17 8.81 -27.10
CA ARG A 587 -8.19 8.69 -28.21
C ARG A 587 -7.11 9.76 -28.19
N GLY A 588 -7.28 10.81 -27.38
CA GLY A 588 -6.40 11.97 -27.38
C GLY A 588 -6.60 12.95 -28.53
N GLN A 589 -7.73 12.87 -29.24
CA GLN A 589 -8.10 13.76 -30.35
C GLN A 589 -8.81 15.04 -29.87
N ALA A 590 -9.25 15.07 -28.61
CA ALA A 590 -9.91 16.23 -28.00
C ALA A 590 -9.59 16.34 -26.51
N LYS A 591 -9.68 17.55 -25.96
CA LYS A 591 -9.71 17.79 -24.51
C LYS A 591 -11.14 17.87 -24.01
N PRO A 592 -11.40 17.63 -22.71
CA PRO A 592 -12.73 17.86 -22.12
C PRO A 592 -13.28 19.26 -22.39
N THR A 593 -12.42 20.28 -22.41
CA THR A 593 -12.78 21.67 -22.75
C THR A 593 -13.24 21.87 -24.19
N ASP A 594 -12.91 20.96 -25.10
CA ASP A 594 -13.31 21.01 -26.52
C ASP A 594 -14.68 20.36 -26.75
N CYS A 595 -15.30 19.82 -25.70
CA CYS A 595 -16.62 19.20 -25.73
C CYS A 595 -17.70 20.23 -25.42
N LYS A 596 -18.58 20.53 -26.38
CA LYS A 596 -19.59 21.59 -26.26
C LYS A 596 -20.57 21.42 -25.09
N VAL A 597 -20.79 20.18 -24.64
CA VAL A 597 -21.69 19.84 -23.53
C VAL A 597 -20.98 19.75 -22.17
N PHE A 598 -19.65 19.77 -22.14
CA PHE A 598 -18.87 19.67 -20.90
C PHE A 598 -19.14 20.85 -19.97
N ALA A 599 -19.35 20.56 -18.68
CA ALA A 599 -19.69 21.53 -17.63
C ALA A 599 -20.96 22.37 -17.87
N LYS A 600 -21.75 22.02 -18.89
CA LYS A 600 -23.03 22.64 -19.22
C LYS A 600 -24.13 21.61 -19.03
N ALA A 601 -24.51 20.92 -20.10
CA ALA A 601 -25.48 19.84 -20.05
C ALA A 601 -24.92 18.55 -19.41
N CYS A 602 -23.60 18.33 -19.52
CA CYS A 602 -22.89 17.19 -18.92
C CYS A 602 -22.16 17.63 -17.65
N THR A 603 -22.65 17.20 -16.49
CA THR A 603 -22.11 17.47 -15.15
C THR A 603 -22.04 16.17 -14.34
N PRO A 604 -21.38 16.14 -13.17
CA PRO A 604 -21.38 14.95 -12.30
C PRO A 604 -22.77 14.54 -11.82
N SER A 605 -23.71 15.48 -11.69
CA SER A 605 -25.11 15.20 -11.33
C SER A 605 -25.96 14.77 -12.51
N ASN A 606 -25.61 15.21 -13.72
CA ASN A 606 -26.26 14.81 -14.98
C ASN A 606 -25.22 14.40 -16.03
N PRO A 607 -24.60 13.22 -15.89
CA PRO A 607 -23.52 12.81 -16.78
C PRO A 607 -24.07 12.28 -18.11
N LEU A 608 -23.66 12.90 -19.22
CA LEU A 608 -24.00 12.43 -20.57
C LEU A 608 -23.05 11.33 -21.10
N GLY A 609 -21.87 11.18 -20.48
CA GLY A 609 -20.86 10.20 -20.87
C GLY A 609 -20.05 9.69 -19.68
N SER A 610 -19.48 8.50 -19.80
CA SER A 610 -18.76 7.81 -18.72
C SER A 610 -17.54 8.58 -18.20
N CYS A 611 -16.88 9.36 -19.06
CA CYS A 611 -15.76 10.23 -18.68
C CYS A 611 -16.11 11.25 -17.57
N MET A 612 -17.40 11.60 -17.37
CA MET A 612 -17.89 12.50 -16.32
C MET A 612 -18.39 11.74 -15.07
N VAL A 613 -18.73 10.45 -15.20
CA VAL A 613 -19.24 9.62 -14.11
C VAL A 613 -18.11 9.12 -13.22
N SER A 614 -17.08 8.54 -13.86
CA SER A 614 -16.00 7.86 -13.17
C SER A 614 -15.19 8.83 -12.32
N SER A 615 -14.81 8.40 -11.11
CA SER A 615 -13.90 9.17 -10.26
C SER A 615 -12.48 9.26 -10.84
N GLU A 616 -12.17 8.42 -11.84
CA GLU A 616 -10.92 8.39 -12.60
C GLU A 616 -11.06 9.03 -14.01
N GLY A 617 -12.24 9.53 -14.36
CA GLY A 617 -12.51 10.04 -15.70
C GLY A 617 -11.90 11.41 -15.98
N ALA A 618 -11.34 11.59 -17.18
CA ALA A 618 -10.72 12.86 -17.58
C ALA A 618 -11.69 14.06 -17.47
N CYS A 619 -12.95 13.92 -17.91
CA CYS A 619 -13.91 15.01 -17.77
C CYS A 619 -14.22 15.31 -16.29
N ALA A 620 -14.37 14.28 -15.45
CA ALA A 620 -14.59 14.47 -14.01
C ALA A 620 -13.40 15.19 -13.35
N ALA A 621 -12.16 14.85 -13.73
CA ALA A 621 -10.95 15.55 -13.28
C ALA A 621 -10.96 17.03 -13.66
N TYR A 622 -11.27 17.34 -14.93
CA TYR A 622 -11.36 18.71 -15.42
C TYR A 622 -12.48 19.51 -14.75
N TYR A 623 -13.63 18.88 -14.53
CA TYR A 623 -14.74 19.53 -13.83
C TYR A 623 -14.37 19.87 -12.39
N LYS A 624 -13.73 18.94 -11.69
CA LYS A 624 -13.38 19.08 -10.27
C LYS A 624 -12.23 20.05 -10.02
N TYR A 625 -11.18 20.01 -10.85
CA TYR A 625 -9.94 20.76 -10.60
C TYR A 625 -9.71 21.93 -11.57
N GLY A 626 -10.39 21.97 -12.72
CA GLY A 626 -10.20 22.98 -13.76
C GLY A 626 -10.79 24.37 -13.47
N GLY A 627 -11.17 24.65 -12.22
CA GLY A 627 -11.69 25.98 -11.82
C GLY A 627 -13.11 26.31 -12.32
N ILE A 628 -13.90 25.29 -12.69
CA ILE A 628 -15.28 25.43 -13.19
C ILE A 628 -16.29 25.65 -12.06
N LEU A 629 -16.00 25.12 -10.86
CA LEU A 629 -16.82 25.25 -9.65
C LEU A 629 -16.60 26.60 -8.94
N ARG A 630 -16.37 27.70 -9.67
CA ARG A 630 -16.18 29.03 -9.09
C ARG A 630 -17.48 29.62 -8.53
#